data_AF-A0A6M0FE44-F1
#
_entry.id   AF-A0A6M0FE44-F1
#
_cell.length_a   1.000
_cell.length_b   1.000
_cell.length_c   1.000
_cell.angle_alpha   90.00
_cell.angle_beta   90.00
_cell.angle_gamma   90.00
#
_symmetry.space_group_name_H-M   'P 1'
#
loop_
_entity.id
_entity.type
_entity.pdbx_description
1 polymer ?
#
loop_
_entity_poly.entity_id
_entity_poly.type
_entity_poly.pdbx_seq_one_letter_code
_entity_poly.pdbx_strand_id
1 'polypeptide(L)'
;MVAKQARIVKKASGYYLMITFTSSELVPDNPVGERSLGIDAGIEYFVATSTGKLIKSPKFLLSSLRELKAKLLRRRQLVSIIDN
;
A
#
# COMPACT_ATOMS: atom_id res chain seq x y z
N MET A 1 22.35 15.05 5.83
CA MET A 1 21.85 14.44 4.57
C MET A 1 21.51 15.54 3.58
N VAL A 2 21.97 15.43 2.32
CA VAL A 2 21.64 16.37 1.24
C VAL A 2 20.62 15.71 0.30
N ALA A 3 19.58 16.46 -0.09
CA ALA A 3 18.59 15.96 -1.04
C ALA A 3 19.25 15.76 -2.42
N LYS A 4 19.11 14.56 -2.98
CA LYS A 4 19.69 14.23 -4.29
C LYS A 4 18.75 14.61 -5.44
N GLN A 5 17.44 14.54 -5.20
CA GLN A 5 16.42 14.84 -6.19
C GLN A 5 15.14 15.31 -5.52
N ALA A 6 14.44 16.22 -6.19
CA ALA A 6 13.06 16.58 -5.88
C ALA A 6 12.20 16.44 -7.15
N ARG A 7 11.00 15.88 -7.02
CA ARG A 7 10.03 15.72 -8.12
C ARG A 7 8.64 16.12 -7.66
N ILE A 8 7.96 16.94 -8.45
CA ILE A 8 6.53 17.19 -8.29
C ILE A 8 5.76 16.08 -9.01
N VAL A 9 4.85 15.41 -8.31
CA VAL A 9 4.01 14.33 -8.86
C VAL A 9 2.54 14.69 -8.67
N LYS A 10 1.76 14.64 -9.75
CA LYS A 10 0.30 14.76 -9.71
C LYS A 10 -0.32 13.39 -9.45
N LYS A 11 -1.04 13.25 -8.33
CA LYS A 11 -1.87 12.08 -8.01
C LYS A 11 -3.36 12.46 -8.06
N ALA A 12 -4.24 11.48 -8.01
CA ALA A 12 -5.69 11.72 -7.96
C ALA A 12 -6.11 12.59 -6.76
N SER A 13 -5.35 12.56 -5.67
CA SER A 13 -5.57 13.35 -4.46
C SER A 13 -4.90 14.74 -4.45
N GLY A 14 -4.12 15.09 -5.46
CA GLY A 14 -3.42 16.39 -5.54
C GLY A 14 -1.95 16.28 -5.96
N TYR A 15 -1.21 17.38 -5.79
CA TYR A 15 0.22 17.44 -6.08
C TYR A 15 1.05 17.13 -4.85
N TYR A 16 2.15 16.38 -5.05
CA TYR A 16 3.06 15.97 -3.99
C TYR A 16 4.50 16.29 -4.39
N LEU A 17 5.30 16.78 -3.44
CA LEU A 17 6.75 16.90 -3.59
C LEU A 17 7.41 15.63 -3.04
N MET A 18 7.99 14.82 -3.93
CA MET A 18 8.79 13.67 -3.54
C MET A 18 10.26 14.08 -3.49
N ILE A 19 10.89 13.91 -2.32
CA ILE A 19 12.31 14.23 -2.10
C ILE A 19 13.05 12.92 -1.86
N THR A 20 14.11 12.68 -2.64
CA THR A 20 14.94 11.48 -2.53
C THR A 20 16.26 11.83 -1.87
N PHE A 21 16.62 11.05 -0.86
CA PHE A 21 17.92 11.12 -0.19
C PHE A 21 18.72 9.86 -0.51
N THR A 22 20.05 9.97 -0.43
CA THR A 22 20.94 8.81 -0.51
C THR A 22 21.39 8.45 0.90
N SER A 23 21.17 7.20 1.27
CA SER A 23 21.68 6.58 2.49
C SER A 23 23.18 6.32 2.31
N SER A 24 23.98 6.64 3.33
CA SER A 24 25.43 6.39 3.34
C SER A 24 25.78 4.99 3.83
N GLU A 25 24.79 4.26 4.33
CA GLU A 25 24.90 2.91 4.83
C GLU A 25 25.19 1.94 3.68
N LEU A 26 26.16 1.06 3.89
CA LEU A 26 26.41 -0.06 3.00
C LEU A 26 25.27 -1.07 3.16
N VAL A 27 24.54 -1.31 2.07
CA VAL A 27 23.63 -2.46 2.01
C VAL A 27 24.51 -3.70 1.91
N PRO A 28 24.48 -4.62 2.90
CA PRO A 28 25.27 -5.82 2.81
C PRO A 28 24.85 -6.64 1.59
N ASP A 29 25.78 -7.44 1.06
CA ASP A 29 25.42 -8.45 0.08
C ASP A 29 24.25 -9.29 0.62
N ASN A 30 23.39 -9.78 -0.26
CA ASN A 30 22.25 -10.61 0.11
C ASN A 30 22.67 -12.09 0.01
N PRO A 31 23.35 -12.67 1.02
CA PRO A 31 23.61 -14.10 1.00
C PRO A 31 22.27 -14.82 0.97
N VAL A 32 22.19 -15.92 0.24
CA VAL A 32 21.03 -16.81 0.32
C VAL A 32 20.98 -17.32 1.76
N GLY A 33 20.10 -16.73 2.57
CA GLY A 33 19.89 -17.18 3.94
C GLY A 33 19.41 -18.62 3.96
N GLU A 34 19.79 -19.39 4.98
CA GLU A 34 19.33 -20.78 5.15
C GLU A 34 17.80 -20.90 5.28
N ARG A 35 17.12 -19.79 5.59
CA ARG A 35 15.68 -19.71 5.79
C ARG A 35 15.12 -18.47 5.12
N SER A 36 13.94 -18.62 4.53
CA SER A 36 13.12 -17.51 4.04
C SER A 36 11.91 -17.30 4.96
N LEU A 37 11.50 -16.04 5.11
CA LEU A 37 10.25 -15.67 5.77
C LEU A 37 9.29 -15.16 4.70
N GLY A 38 8.25 -15.93 4.38
CA GLY A 38 7.19 -15.48 3.50
C GLY A 38 6.37 -14.41 4.22
N ILE A 39 6.07 -13.32 3.52
CA ILE A 39 5.23 -12.21 4.00
C ILE A 39 4.14 -11.99 2.96
N ASP A 40 2.89 -12.11 3.37
CA ASP A 40 1.71 -11.73 2.60
C ASP A 40 1.03 -10.53 3.26
N ALA A 41 0.50 -9.62 2.44
CA ALA A 41 -0.13 -8.39 2.89
C ALA A 41 -1.57 -8.31 2.38
N GLY A 42 -2.53 -8.30 3.31
CA GLY A 42 -3.94 -8.43 3.00
C GLY A 42 -4.85 -7.41 3.69
N ILE A 43 -6.14 -7.54 3.42
CA ILE A 43 -7.18 -6.67 3.99
C ILE A 43 -7.59 -7.12 5.38
N GLU A 44 -7.73 -8.42 5.61
CA GLU A 44 -8.12 -8.97 6.91
C GLU A 44 -6.95 -8.92 7.90
N TYR A 45 -5.76 -9.30 7.41
CA TYR A 45 -4.50 -9.22 8.11
C TYR A 45 -3.54 -8.37 7.29
N PHE A 46 -3.02 -7.31 7.91
CA PHE A 46 -2.03 -6.42 7.30
C PHE A 46 -0.74 -7.17 6.97
N VAL A 47 -0.37 -8.11 7.83
CA VAL A 47 0.78 -9.01 7.62
C VAL A 47 0.37 -10.41 8.02
N ALA A 48 0.53 -11.36 7.11
CA ALA A 48 0.55 -12.79 7.39
C ALA A 48 1.93 -13.33 7.04
N THR A 49 2.49 -14.16 7.91
CA THR A 49 3.82 -14.74 7.68
C THR A 49 3.74 -16.23 7.44
N SER A 50 4.74 -16.80 6.75
CA SER A 50 4.85 -18.26 6.55
C SER A 50 5.02 -19.04 7.87
N THR A 51 5.34 -18.36 8.97
CA THR A 51 5.44 -18.94 10.32
C THR A 51 4.14 -18.81 11.13
N GLY A 52 3.04 -18.35 10.52
CA GLY A 52 1.72 -18.27 11.15
C GLY A 52 1.48 -17.00 11.97
N LYS A 53 2.44 -16.06 12.04
CA LYS A 53 2.20 -14.75 12.66
C LYS A 53 1.22 -13.94 11.82
N LEU A 54 0.17 -13.44 12.46
CA LEU A 54 -0.87 -12.60 11.88
C LEU A 54 -0.92 -11.24 12.59
N ILE A 55 -0.84 -10.16 11.82
CA ILE A 55 -1.03 -8.78 12.30
C ILE A 55 -2.33 -8.27 11.72
N LYS A 56 -3.29 -7.91 12.59
CA LYS A 56 -4.59 -7.37 12.18
C LYS A 56 -4.43 -6.06 11.40
N SER A 57 -5.32 -5.84 10.46
CA SER A 57 -5.34 -4.58 9.71
C SER A 57 -5.66 -3.38 10.58
N PRO A 58 -4.91 -2.27 10.45
CA PRO A 58 -5.22 -1.04 11.15
C PRO A 58 -6.61 -0.51 10.75
N LYS A 59 -7.30 0.13 11.69
CA LYS A 59 -8.69 0.58 11.53
C LYS A 59 -8.89 1.46 10.28
N PHE A 60 -7.92 2.32 9.95
CA PHE A 60 -8.03 3.22 8.80
C PHE A 60 -8.15 2.46 7.47
N LEU A 61 -7.41 1.34 7.28
CA LEU A 61 -7.50 0.53 6.06
C LEU A 61 -8.89 -0.10 5.91
N LEU A 62 -9.42 -0.63 7.02
CA LEU A 62 -10.77 -1.20 7.05
C LEU A 62 -11.84 -0.14 6.75
N SER A 63 -11.68 1.09 7.27
CA SER A 63 -12.55 2.22 6.96
C SER A 63 -12.49 2.61 5.48
N SER A 64 -11.29 2.77 4.91
CA SER A 64 -11.11 3.09 3.49
C SER A 64 -11.71 2.02 2.57
N LEU A 65 -11.60 0.75 2.93
CA LEU A 65 -12.23 -0.33 2.17
C LEU A 65 -13.76 -0.22 2.19
N ARG A 66 -14.38 0.05 3.34
CA ARG A 66 -15.83 0.21 3.44
C ARG A 66 -16.31 1.36 2.56
N GLU A 67 -15.61 2.49 2.59
CA GLU A 67 -15.92 3.64 1.73
C GLU A 67 -15.81 3.29 0.25
N LEU A 68 -14.75 2.56 -0.14
CA LEU A 68 -14.57 2.11 -1.52
C LEU A 68 -15.73 1.19 -1.96
N LYS A 69 -16.10 0.21 -1.13
CA LYS A 69 -17.24 -0.69 -1.40
C LYS A 69 -18.54 0.11 -1.61
N ALA A 70 -18.82 1.07 -0.72
CA ALA A 70 -20.01 1.92 -0.83
C ALA A 70 -20.01 2.79 -2.10
N LYS A 71 -18.83 3.30 -2.53
CA LYS A 71 -18.70 4.03 -3.80
C LYS A 71 -18.94 3.14 -5.01
N LEU A 72 -18.40 1.93 -5.02
CA LEU A 72 -18.58 0.98 -6.13
C LEU A 72 -20.03 0.53 -6.27
N LEU A 73 -20.72 0.27 -5.15
CA LEU A 73 -22.14 -0.10 -5.17
C LEU A 73 -23.00 1.00 -5.80
N ARG A 74 -22.80 2.26 -5.38
CA ARG A 74 -23.50 3.42 -5.97
C ARG A 74 -23.26 3.55 -7.48
N ARG A 75 -22.01 3.35 -7.94
CA ARG A 75 -21.69 3.38 -9.37
C ARG A 75 -22.44 2.30 -10.16
N ARG A 76 -22.51 1.07 -9.63
CA ARG A 76 -23.22 -0.04 -10.28
C ARG A 76 -24.73 0.25 -10.40
N GLN A 77 -25.33 0.82 -9.35
CA GLN A 77 -26.74 1.23 -9.37
C GLN A 77 -26.99 2.32 -10.40
N LEU A 78 -26.12 3.33 -10.47
CA LEU A 78 -26.23 4.41 -11.47
C LEU A 78 -26.10 3.88 -12.90
N VAL A 79 -25.14 2.98 -13.17
CA VAL A 79 -24.99 2.33 -14.48
C VAL A 79 -26.26 1.54 -14.85
N SER A 80 -26.81 0.74 -13.92
CA SER A 80 -28.05 -0.01 -14.17
C SER A 80 -29.30 0.86 -14.37
N ILE A 81 -29.27 2.13 -13.95
CA ILE A 81 -30.36 3.10 -14.20
C ILE A 81 -30.22 3.73 -15.59
N ILE A 82 -29.00 3.86 -16.12
CA ILE A 82 -28.73 4.45 -17.44
C ILE A 82 -28.91 3.41 -18.56
N ASP A 83 -28.69 2.13 -18.27
CA ASP A 83 -28.80 1.03 -19.24
C ASP A 83 -30.25 0.49 -19.41
N ASN A 84 -31.26 1.11 -18.79
CA ASN A 84 -32.70 0.85 -18.92
C ASN A 84 -33.42 2.08 -19.49
#